data_AF-A0A485BYR0-F1
#
_entry.id   AF-A0A485BYR0-F1
#
_cell.length_a   1.000
_cell.length_b   1.000
_cell.length_c   1.000
_cell.angle_alpha   90.00
_cell.angle_beta   90.00
_cell.angle_gamma   90.00
#
_symmetry.space_group_name_H-M   'P 1'
#
loop_
_entity.id
_entity.type
_entity.pdbx_description
1 polymer ?
#
loop_
_entity_poly.entity_id
_entity_poly.type
_entity_poly.pdbx_seq_one_letter_code
_entity_poly.pdbx_strand_id
1 'polypeptide(L)'
;MTTAESCTGGWVAKVLTDIAGSSAWFERGFVTYSNEAKSQMIGVSEVTLLGHGAVSEPVVVEMAVGALRAARATYAISVSGIAGPDGGSAEKPVGTVWFGVACANGQGVTGVNVLPETGRRCVVRQRLMR
;
A
#
# COMPACT_ATOMS: atom_id res chain seq x y z
N MET A 1 0.34 -3.27 14.92
CA MET A 1 0.43 -2.53 13.64
C MET A 1 0.83 -3.50 12.54
N THR A 2 0.37 -3.26 11.31
CA THR A 2 0.69 -4.06 10.12
C THR A 2 0.82 -3.17 8.88
N THR A 3 1.41 -3.70 7.81
CA THR A 3 1.49 -3.01 6.50
C THR A 3 1.04 -3.90 5.35
N ALA A 4 0.49 -3.30 4.30
CA ALA A 4 0.24 -3.93 3.00
C ALA A 4 0.88 -3.11 1.88
N GLU A 5 1.89 -3.68 1.25
CA GLU A 5 2.76 -3.00 0.31
C GLU A 5 2.65 -3.61 -1.09
N SER A 6 2.55 -2.76 -2.11
CA SER A 6 2.69 -3.19 -3.50
C SER A 6 3.97 -2.58 -4.08
N CYS A 7 3.89 -1.33 -4.57
CA CYS A 7 4.99 -0.70 -5.30
C CYS A 7 6.27 -0.47 -4.47
N THR A 8 6.16 -0.43 -3.13
CA THR A 8 7.27 -0.24 -2.19
C THR A 8 8.04 -1.53 -1.88
N GLY A 9 7.42 -2.71 -2.08
CA GLY A 9 8.09 -4.01 -2.01
C GLY A 9 8.64 -4.40 -0.64
N GLY A 10 8.02 -3.96 0.46
CA GLY A 10 8.44 -4.30 1.83
C GLY A 10 9.30 -3.23 2.52
N TRP A 11 9.53 -2.09 1.87
CA TRP A 11 10.34 -1.02 2.42
C TRP A 11 9.65 -0.31 3.59
N VAL A 12 8.32 -0.20 3.61
CA VAL A 12 7.61 0.39 4.76
C VAL A 12 7.81 -0.51 5.98
N ALA A 13 7.61 -1.82 5.82
CA ALA A 13 7.88 -2.80 6.87
C ALA A 13 9.32 -2.70 7.37
N LYS A 14 10.31 -2.63 6.46
CA LYS A 14 11.72 -2.44 6.81
C LYS A 14 11.92 -1.22 7.71
N VAL A 15 11.42 -0.05 7.31
CA VAL A 15 11.58 1.21 8.07
C VAL A 15 10.93 1.11 9.44
N LEU A 16 9.75 0.50 9.55
CA LEU A 16 9.09 0.28 10.83
C LEU A 16 9.89 -0.67 11.73
N THR A 17 10.44 -1.75 11.17
CA THR A 17 11.23 -2.72 11.92
C THR A 17 12.60 -2.22 12.35
N ASP A 18 13.16 -1.20 11.68
CA ASP A 18 14.40 -0.55 12.09
C ASP A 18 14.27 0.19 13.44
N ILE A 19 13.04 0.51 13.87
CA ILE A 19 12.79 1.17 15.16
C ILE A 19 13.02 0.17 16.30
N ALA A 20 13.88 0.52 17.25
CA ALA A 20 14.13 -0.31 18.42
C ALA A 20 12.82 -0.59 19.20
N GLY A 21 12.59 -1.86 19.57
CA GLY A 21 11.35 -2.31 20.22
C GLY A 21 10.18 -2.52 19.26
N SER A 22 10.38 -2.46 17.95
CA SER A 22 9.34 -2.71 16.93
C SER A 22 8.64 -4.05 17.09
N SER A 23 9.32 -5.08 17.60
CA SER A 23 8.73 -6.38 17.90
C SER A 23 7.57 -6.34 18.91
N ALA A 24 7.44 -5.26 19.71
CA ALA A 24 6.33 -5.12 20.65
C ALA A 24 5.03 -4.63 20.01
N TRP A 25 5.08 -4.07 18.80
CA TRP A 25 3.92 -3.41 18.19
C TRP A 25 3.77 -3.63 16.68
N PHE A 26 4.81 -4.07 15.98
CA PHE A 26 4.74 -4.47 14.57
C PHE A 26 4.58 -5.99 14.49
N GLU A 27 3.43 -6.43 13.96
CA GLU A 27 3.05 -7.83 13.98
C GLU A 27 3.47 -8.53 12.68
N ARG A 28 3.02 -8.00 11.54
CA ARG A 28 3.17 -8.59 10.20
C ARG A 28 3.26 -7.51 9.14
N GLY A 29 3.85 -7.86 8.00
CA GLY A 29 3.81 -7.09 6.77
C GLY A 29 3.41 -7.97 5.59
N PHE A 30 2.62 -7.43 4.68
CA PHE A 30 2.18 -8.11 3.47
C PHE A 30 2.78 -7.39 2.25
N VAL A 31 3.40 -8.15 1.34
CA VAL A 31 3.79 -7.63 0.03
C VAL A 31 2.88 -8.26 -1.02
N THR A 32 1.90 -7.51 -1.51
CA THR A 32 0.83 -7.98 -2.41
C THR A 32 0.95 -7.32 -3.79
N TYR A 33 2.04 -7.65 -4.50
CA TYR A 33 2.40 -7.00 -5.75
C TYR A 33 1.37 -7.26 -6.88
N SER A 34 0.92 -8.51 -7.05
CA SER A 34 -0.10 -8.88 -8.04
C SER A 34 -1.52 -8.61 -7.52
N ASN A 35 -2.49 -8.54 -8.45
CA ASN A 35 -3.91 -8.48 -8.10
C ASN A 35 -4.34 -9.76 -7.36
N GLU A 36 -3.88 -10.92 -7.82
CA GLU A 36 -4.10 -12.21 -7.17
C GLU A 36 -3.62 -12.21 -5.71
N ALA A 37 -2.41 -11.69 -5.43
CA ALA A 37 -1.90 -11.60 -4.07
C ALA A 37 -2.73 -10.66 -3.19
N LYS A 38 -3.25 -9.55 -3.75
CA LYS A 38 -4.16 -8.64 -3.03
C LYS A 38 -5.44 -9.37 -2.62
N SER A 39 -6.01 -10.16 -3.53
CA SER A 39 -7.22 -10.93 -3.25
C SER A 39 -6.99 -12.09 -2.30
N GLN A 40 -5.96 -12.92 -2.53
CA GLN A 40 -5.72 -14.13 -1.73
C GLN A 40 -5.21 -13.83 -0.31
N MET A 41 -4.29 -12.87 -0.16
CA MET A 41 -3.63 -12.66 1.14
C MET A 41 -4.39 -11.71 2.05
N ILE A 42 -5.04 -10.69 1.46
CA ILE A 42 -5.68 -9.60 2.21
C ILE A 42 -7.10 -9.31 1.72
N GLY A 43 -7.70 -10.17 0.89
CA GLY A 43 -9.14 -10.13 0.62
C GLY A 43 -9.63 -8.90 -0.17
N VAL A 44 -8.78 -8.28 -0.99
CA VAL A 44 -9.23 -7.23 -1.92
C VAL A 44 -10.16 -7.86 -2.97
N SER A 45 -11.32 -7.24 -3.18
CA SER A 45 -12.34 -7.70 -4.11
C SER A 45 -11.85 -7.62 -5.56
N GLU A 46 -12.07 -8.70 -6.31
CA GLU A 46 -11.80 -8.73 -7.75
C GLU A 46 -12.64 -7.69 -8.49
N VAL A 47 -13.89 -7.46 -8.05
CA VAL A 47 -14.77 -6.43 -8.62
C VAL A 47 -14.16 -5.04 -8.46
N THR A 48 -13.61 -4.73 -7.29
CA THR A 48 -12.96 -3.44 -7.02
C THR A 48 -11.69 -3.27 -7.85
N LEU A 49 -10.88 -4.34 -7.98
CA LEU A 49 -9.67 -4.35 -8.80
C LEU A 49 -9.97 -4.13 -10.29
N LEU A 50 -11.01 -4.78 -10.83
CA LEU A 50 -11.43 -4.63 -12.21
C LEU A 50 -12.05 -3.26 -12.49
N GLY A 51 -12.87 -2.74 -11.58
CA GLY A 51 -13.58 -1.47 -11.76
C GLY A 51 -12.68 -0.23 -11.62
N HIS A 52 -11.72 -0.25 -10.68
CA HIS A 52 -10.94 0.94 -10.34
C HIS A 52 -9.44 0.83 -10.68
N GLY A 53 -8.96 -0.38 -10.95
CA GLY A 53 -7.54 -0.69 -11.10
C GLY A 53 -6.79 -0.71 -9.77
N ALA A 54 -5.64 -1.40 -9.74
CA ALA A 54 -4.86 -1.64 -8.53
C ALA A 54 -4.29 -0.38 -7.84
N VAL A 55 -4.20 0.73 -8.57
CA VAL A 55 -3.74 2.03 -8.07
C VAL A 55 -4.95 2.96 -8.03
N SER A 56 -5.68 2.91 -6.92
CA SER A 56 -6.91 3.65 -6.70
C SER A 56 -7.24 3.71 -5.22
N GLU A 57 -8.09 4.66 -4.84
CA GLU A 57 -8.60 4.81 -3.48
C GLU A 57 -9.29 3.54 -2.94
N PRO A 58 -10.28 2.94 -3.66
CA PRO A 58 -11.04 1.82 -3.11
C PRO A 58 -10.14 0.61 -2.84
N VAL A 59 -9.15 0.38 -3.71
CA VAL A 59 -8.21 -0.73 -3.56
C VAL A 59 -7.32 -0.53 -2.34
N VAL A 60 -6.76 0.67 -2.09
CA VAL A 60 -5.91 0.87 -0.90
C VAL A 60 -6.71 0.80 0.41
N VAL A 61 -7.98 1.21 0.42
CA VAL A 61 -8.87 1.01 1.57
C VAL A 61 -9.05 -0.48 1.86
N GLU A 62 -9.43 -1.26 0.85
CA GLU A 62 -9.60 -2.70 0.99
C GLU A 62 -8.29 -3.38 1.40
N MET A 63 -7.15 -2.96 0.85
CA MET A 63 -5.83 -3.47 1.26
C MET A 63 -5.57 -3.21 2.75
N ALA A 64 -5.86 -2.00 3.25
CA ALA A 64 -5.61 -1.64 4.66
C ALA A 64 -6.54 -2.43 5.60
N VAL A 65 -7.84 -2.48 5.29
CA VAL A 65 -8.83 -3.22 6.08
C VAL A 65 -8.54 -4.72 6.08
N GLY A 66 -8.20 -5.26 4.91
CA GLY A 66 -7.82 -6.65 4.72
C GLY A 66 -6.59 -7.04 5.52
N ALA A 67 -5.53 -6.24 5.42
CA ALA A 67 -4.30 -6.44 6.18
C ALA A 67 -4.52 -6.34 7.69
N LEU A 68 -5.34 -5.38 8.14
CA LEU A 68 -5.71 -5.21 9.54
C LEU A 68 -6.35 -6.50 10.09
N ARG A 69 -7.33 -7.05 9.36
CA ARG A 69 -8.04 -8.28 9.72
C ARG A 69 -7.11 -9.49 9.71
N ALA A 70 -6.34 -9.68 8.63
CA ALA A 70 -5.42 -10.80 8.48
C ALA A 70 -4.32 -10.80 9.56
N ALA A 71 -3.82 -9.62 9.92
CA ALA A 71 -2.80 -9.46 10.95
C ALA A 71 -3.35 -9.40 12.39
N ARG A 72 -4.68 -9.30 12.58
CA ARG A 72 -5.32 -9.03 13.87
C ARG A 72 -4.68 -7.82 14.59
N ALA A 73 -4.32 -6.79 13.82
CA ALA A 73 -3.65 -5.60 14.31
C ALA A 73 -4.66 -4.49 14.66
N THR A 74 -4.23 -3.51 15.45
CA THR A 74 -5.05 -2.31 15.77
C THR A 74 -5.04 -1.27 14.65
N TYR A 75 -3.92 -1.18 13.91
CA TYR A 75 -3.68 -0.23 12.83
C TYR A 75 -3.03 -0.93 11.64
N ALA A 76 -3.42 -0.54 10.44
CA ALA A 76 -2.82 -0.97 9.18
C ALA A 76 -2.58 0.21 8.25
N ILE A 77 -1.46 0.17 7.52
CA ILE A 77 -1.16 1.10 6.42
C ILE A 77 -1.04 0.29 5.14
N SER A 78 -1.62 0.78 4.05
CA SER A 78 -1.48 0.20 2.72
C SER A 78 -0.88 1.18 1.73
N VAL A 79 -0.12 0.68 0.76
CA VAL A 79 0.51 1.48 -0.30
C VAL A 79 0.38 0.78 -1.65
N SER A 80 -0.21 1.48 -2.63
CA SER A 80 -0.27 1.02 -4.02
C SER A 80 -0.01 2.17 -4.98
N GLY A 81 0.86 1.98 -5.97
CA GLY A 81 1.28 3.07 -6.85
C GLY A 81 1.96 2.60 -8.12
N ILE A 82 2.16 3.55 -9.04
CA ILE A 82 2.80 3.35 -10.34
C ILE A 82 4.22 3.89 -10.24
N ALA A 83 5.17 3.03 -9.88
CA ALA A 83 6.56 3.47 -9.68
C ALA A 83 7.34 3.68 -11.00
N GLY A 84 6.79 3.26 -12.15
CA GLY A 84 7.39 3.47 -13.47
C GLY A 84 8.46 2.43 -13.88
N PRO A 85 9.13 2.64 -15.03
CA PRO A 85 8.97 3.80 -15.92
C PRO A 85 7.66 3.78 -16.74
N ASP A 86 7.02 2.62 -16.88
CA ASP A 86 5.78 2.45 -17.63
C ASP A 86 4.55 2.28 -16.70
N GLY A 87 3.37 2.14 -17.31
CA GLY A 87 2.12 1.78 -16.62
C GLY A 87 1.30 2.96 -16.11
N GLY A 88 1.74 4.20 -16.36
CA GLY A 88 0.95 5.41 -16.13
C GLY A 88 -0.08 5.67 -17.23
N SER A 89 -1.07 6.50 -16.92
CA SER A 89 -2.03 7.08 -17.87
C SER A 89 -2.11 8.59 -17.68
N ALA A 90 -2.82 9.30 -18.57
CA ALA A 90 -3.07 10.74 -18.39
C ALA A 90 -3.79 11.05 -17.06
N GLU A 91 -4.68 10.16 -16.62
CA GLU A 91 -5.44 10.30 -15.37
C GLU A 91 -4.65 9.85 -14.13
N LYS A 92 -3.76 8.85 -14.30
CA LYS A 92 -2.93 8.27 -13.24
C LYS A 92 -1.48 8.21 -13.71
N PRO A 93 -0.76 9.34 -13.74
CA PRO A 93 0.59 9.38 -14.29
C PRO A 93 1.56 8.51 -13.48
N VAL A 94 2.71 8.21 -14.08
CA VAL A 94 3.82 7.56 -13.36
C VAL A 94 4.20 8.43 -12.16
N GLY A 95 4.42 7.79 -11.01
CA GLY A 95 4.62 8.49 -9.73
C GLY A 95 3.34 8.66 -8.91
N THR A 96 2.17 8.31 -9.43
CA THR A 96 0.92 8.26 -8.65
C THR A 96 0.98 7.16 -7.60
N VAL A 97 0.75 7.52 -6.34
CA VAL A 97 0.72 6.58 -5.21
C VAL A 97 -0.48 6.89 -4.32
N TRP A 98 -1.19 5.84 -3.96
CA TRP A 98 -2.28 5.85 -3.01
C TRP A 98 -1.85 5.21 -1.69
N PHE A 99 -2.33 5.81 -0.60
CA PHE A 99 -2.16 5.33 0.75
C PHE A 99 -3.53 5.11 1.39
N GLY A 100 -3.66 3.99 2.10
CA GLY A 100 -4.80 3.73 2.96
C GLY A 100 -4.32 3.52 4.39
N VAL A 101 -5.11 3.99 5.36
CA VAL A 101 -4.93 3.71 6.78
C VAL A 101 -6.24 3.14 7.30
N ALA A 102 -6.18 2.05 8.03
CA ALA A 102 -7.32 1.48 8.72
C ALA A 102 -7.02 1.28 10.21
N CYS A 103 -8.03 1.48 11.05
CA CYS A 103 -7.96 1.15 12.47
C CYS A 103 -9.16 0.32 12.93
N ALA A 104 -8.95 -0.47 13.99
CA ALA A 104 -9.91 -1.47 14.45
C ALA A 104 -11.25 -0.90 14.94
N ASN A 105 -11.31 0.40 15.26
CA ASN A 105 -12.55 1.11 15.61
C ASN A 105 -13.42 1.49 14.38
N GLY A 106 -13.03 1.09 13.17
CA GLY A 106 -13.84 1.24 11.96
C GLY A 106 -13.56 2.49 11.13
N GLN A 107 -12.53 3.27 11.43
CA GLN A 107 -12.13 4.40 10.59
C GLN A 107 -11.09 3.99 9.55
N GLY A 108 -11.37 4.33 8.29
CA GLY A 108 -10.44 4.26 7.17
C GLY A 108 -10.12 5.67 6.68
N VAL A 109 -8.85 6.07 6.66
CA VAL A 109 -8.40 7.36 6.11
C VAL A 109 -7.59 7.08 4.86
N THR A 110 -7.85 7.82 3.78
CA THR A 110 -7.16 7.69 2.50
C THR A 110 -6.38 8.94 2.17
N GLY A 111 -5.29 8.77 1.42
CA GLY A 111 -4.51 9.88 0.90
C GLY A 111 -3.91 9.51 -0.45
N VAL A 112 -3.91 10.47 -1.38
CA VAL A 112 -3.22 10.35 -2.67
C VAL A 112 -2.03 11.29 -2.69
N ASN A 113 -0.91 10.79 -3.20
CA ASN A 113 0.25 11.63 -3.48
C ASN A 113 0.74 11.32 -4.90
N VAL A 114 0.93 12.37 -5.69
CA VAL A 114 1.51 12.25 -7.04
C VAL A 114 2.92 12.80 -6.97
N LEU A 115 3.90 11.89 -7.01
CA LEU A 115 5.30 12.28 -7.03
C LEU A 115 5.67 12.73 -8.45
N PRO A 116 6.41 13.84 -8.62
CA PRO A 116 6.84 14.29 -9.94
C PRO A 116 7.64 13.21 -10.66
N GLU A 117 7.45 13.07 -11.96
CA GLU A 117 8.16 12.10 -12.80
C GLU A 117 9.67 12.31 -12.66
N THR A 118 10.35 11.32 -12.10
CA THR A 118 11.81 11.35 -11.87
C THR A 118 12.55 10.30 -12.71
N GLY A 119 11.85 9.69 -13.67
CA GLY A 119 12.40 8.74 -14.66
C GLY A 119 12.89 7.39 -14.10
N ARG A 120 12.98 7.20 -12.77
CA ARG A 120 13.46 5.93 -12.17
C ARG A 120 12.62 5.47 -10.99
N ARG A 121 12.22 4.20 -11.05
CA ARG A 121 11.47 3.47 -10.01
C ARG A 121 12.08 3.58 -8.61
N CYS A 122 13.41 3.55 -8.50
CA CYS A 122 14.11 3.66 -7.23
C CYS A 122 13.94 5.04 -6.57
N VAL A 123 13.83 6.11 -7.36
CA VAL A 123 13.67 7.49 -6.85
C VAL A 123 12.25 7.69 -6.32
N VAL A 124 11.24 7.15 -7.00
CA VAL A 124 9.85 7.17 -6.53
C VAL A 124 9.75 6.44 -5.19
N ARG A 125 10.36 5.26 -5.07
CA ARG A 125 10.41 4.49 -3.80
C ARG A 125 11.17 5.22 -2.68
N GLN A 126 12.29 5.86 -2.99
CA GLN A 126 13.03 6.63 -1.98
C GLN A 126 12.26 7.86 -1.49
N ARG A 127 11.55 8.56 -2.38
CA ARG A 127 10.72 9.72 -2.00
C ARG A 127 9.48 9.32 -1.22
N LEU A 128 8.91 8.15 -1.50
CA LEU A 128 7.81 7.60 -0.69
C LEU A 128 8.17 7.40 0.79
N MET A 129 9.45 7.24 1.10
CA MET A 129 9.97 6.93 2.43
C MET A 129 10.62 8.13 3.12
N ARG A 130 10.60 9.33 2.50
CA ARG A 130 11.11 10.58 3.08
C ARG A 130 9.94 11.47 3.48
#